data_AF-A0A1C2XQN6-F1
#
_entry.id   AF-A0A1C2XQN6-F1
#
_cell.length_a   1.000
_cell.length_b   1.000
_cell.length_c   1.000
_cell.angle_alpha   90.00
_cell.angle_beta   90.00
_cell.angle_gamma   90.00
#
_symmetry.space_group_name_H-M   'P 1'
#
loop_
_entity.id
_entity.type
_entity.pdbx_description
1 polymer ?
#
loop_
_entity_poly.entity_id
_entity_poly.type
_entity_poly.pdbx_seq_one_letter_code
_entity_poly.pdbx_strand_id
1 'polypeptide(L)' 'MNETKKIINKIEKLRSKMAKVKNGKAFTHPEVVKASQELDIVLNKYQELIVRDKKNSANRNHHRQ' A
#
# COMPACT_ATOMS: atom_id res chain seq x y z
N MET A 1 8.77 6.28 -10.72
CA MET A 1 8.06 7.38 -10.00
C MET A 1 6.55 7.41 -10.24
N ASN A 2 6.03 7.12 -11.44
CA ASN A 2 4.58 7.21 -11.70
C ASN A 2 3.77 6.07 -11.04
N GLU A 3 4.31 4.85 -10.97
CA GLU A 3 3.62 3.71 -10.33
C GLU A 3 3.49 3.86 -8.82
N THR A 4 4.56 4.28 -8.14
CA THR A 4 4.54 4.58 -6.70
C THR A 4 3.47 5.61 -6.36
N LYS A 5 3.36 6.69 -7.15
CA LYS A 5 2.33 7.74 -6.98
C LYS A 5 0.91 7.19 -7.18
N LYS A 6 0.70 6.31 -8.15
CA LYS A 6 -0.59 5.63 -8.36
C LYS A 6 -0.97 4.74 -7.17
N ILE A 7 -0.01 4.00 -6.61
CA ILE A 7 -0.24 3.16 -5.43
C ILE A 7 -0.57 4.02 -4.21
N ILE A 8 0.19 5.09 -3.96
CA ILE A 8 -0.08 6.03 -2.86
C ILE A 8 -1.50 6.61 -2.97
N ASN A 9 -1.90 7.08 -4.16
CA ASN A 9 -3.26 7.58 -4.38
C ASN A 9 -4.33 6.51 -4.10
N LYS A 10 -4.06 5.24 -4.40
CA LYS A 10 -4.98 4.13 -4.12
C LYS A 10 -5.07 3.82 -2.62
N ILE A 11 -3.96 3.91 -1.90
CA ILE A 11 -3.90 3.79 -0.43
C ILE A 11 -4.79 4.86 0.21
N GLU A 12 -4.64 6.12 -0.18
CA GLU A 12 -5.41 7.24 0.41
C GLU A 12 -6.92 7.11 0.15
N LYS A 13 -7.30 6.66 -1.05
CA LYS A 13 -8.71 6.36 -1.37
C LYS A 13 -9.26 5.23 -0.49
N LEU A 14 -8.50 4.17 -0.29
CA LEU A 14 -8.93 3.02 0.52
C LEU A 14 -8.97 3.35 2.02
N ARG A 15 -8.03 4.14 2.54
CA ARG A 15 -8.06 4.69 3.91
C ARG A 15 -9.33 5.50 4.15
N SER A 16 -9.66 6.40 3.22
CA SER A 16 -10.88 7.19 3.28
C SER A 16 -12.14 6.31 3.24
N LYS A 17 -12.16 5.27 2.39
CA LYS A 17 -13.25 4.29 2.33
C LYS A 17 -13.39 3.54 3.66
N MET A 18 -12.28 3.07 4.24
CA MET A 18 -12.29 2.34 5.50
C MET A 18 -12.78 3.19 6.67
N ALA A 19 -12.38 4.47 6.73
CA ALA A 19 -12.89 5.40 7.73
C ALA A 19 -14.41 5.59 7.62
N LYS A 20 -14.94 5.71 6.39
CA LYS A 20 -16.39 5.81 6.14
C LYS A 20 -17.13 4.52 6.51
N VAL A 21 -16.61 3.36 6.12
CA VAL A 21 -17.26 2.05 6.37
C VAL A 21 -17.21 1.68 7.86
N LYS A 22 -16.15 2.05 8.58
CA LYS A 22 -16.03 1.84 10.03
C LYS A 22 -17.01 2.71 10.82
N ASN A 23 -17.39 3.89 10.32
CA ASN A 23 -18.29 4.77 11.04
C ASN A 23 -19.66 4.10 11.24
N GLY A 24 -19.99 3.77 12.49
CA GLY A 24 -21.22 3.06 12.84
C GLY A 24 -21.19 1.54 12.65
N LYS A 25 -20.03 0.92 12.33
CA LYS A 25 -19.90 -0.54 12.18
C LYS A 25 -18.80 -1.10 13.08
N ALA A 26 -19.03 -2.29 13.62
CA ALA A 26 -18.00 -3.03 14.36
C ALA A 26 -16.85 -3.43 13.42
N PHE A 27 -15.64 -3.60 13.96
CA PHE A 27 -14.47 -4.03 13.19
C PHE A 27 -14.64 -5.41 12.54
N THR A 28 -15.46 -6.28 13.13
CA THR A 28 -15.80 -7.61 12.62
C THR A 28 -16.86 -7.58 11.53
N HIS A 29 -17.46 -6.41 11.26
CA HIS A 29 -18.48 -6.30 10.22
C HIS A 29 -17.86 -6.69 8.86
N PRO A 30 -18.50 -7.55 8.05
CA PRO A 30 -17.93 -8.07 6.82
C PRO A 30 -17.40 -7.00 5.87
N GLU A 31 -18.11 -5.87 5.75
CA GLU A 31 -17.64 -4.72 4.95
C GLU A 31 -16.38 -4.03 5.48
N VAL A 32 -16.24 -3.92 6.82
CA VAL A 32 -15.03 -3.34 7.44
C VAL A 32 -13.85 -4.28 7.23
N VAL A 33 -14.06 -5.59 7.41
CA VAL A 33 -13.06 -6.63 7.14
C VAL A 33 -12.63 -6.60 5.68
N LYS A 34 -13.58 -6.56 4.74
CA LYS A 34 -13.28 -6.49 3.30
C LYS A 34 -12.50 -5.22 2.94
N ALA A 35 -12.89 -4.06 3.47
CA ALA A 35 -12.17 -2.81 3.26
C ALA A 35 -10.73 -2.88 3.83
N SER A 36 -10.54 -3.54 4.97
CA SER A 36 -9.22 -3.76 5.56
C SER A 36 -8.34 -4.65 4.68
N GLN A 37 -8.88 -5.76 4.16
CA GLN A 37 -8.15 -6.67 3.27
C GLN A 37 -7.78 -6.00 1.95
N GLU A 38 -8.68 -5.20 1.37
CA GLU A 38 -8.39 -4.42 0.16
C GLU A 38 -7.24 -3.42 0.38
N LEU A 39 -7.21 -2.77 1.55
CA LEU A 39 -6.12 -1.85 1.91
C LEU A 39 -4.80 -2.60 2.11
N ASP A 40 -4.81 -3.75 2.79
CA ASP A 40 -3.64 -4.57 3.05
C ASP A 40 -2.94 -5.03 1.76
N ILE A 41 -3.71 -5.52 0.78
CA ILE A 41 -3.19 -5.93 -0.53
C ILE A 41 -2.43 -4.79 -1.22
N VAL A 42 -2.93 -3.55 -1.13
CA VAL A 42 -2.28 -2.40 -1.78
C VAL A 42 -1.04 -1.95 -1.00
N LEU A 43 -1.05 -2.05 0.33
CA LEU A 43 0.12 -1.79 1.18
C LEU A 43 1.25 -2.80 0.90
N ASN A 44 0.93 -4.08 0.74
CA ASN A 44 1.91 -5.10 0.39
C ASN A 44 2.58 -4.80 -0.97
N LYS A 45 1.80 -4.38 -1.97
CA LYS A 45 2.35 -3.95 -3.28
C LYS A 45 3.25 -2.72 -3.16
N TYR A 46 2.89 -1.76 -2.30
CA TYR A 46 3.74 -0.61 -2.04
C TYR A 46 5.08 -1.01 -1.42
N GLN A 47 5.04 -1.92 -0.44
CA GLN A 47 6.22 -2.44 0.22
C GLN A 47 7.15 -3.17 -0.76
N GLU A 48 6.60 -4.01 -1.64
CA GLU A 48 7.37 -4.68 -2.69
C GLU A 48 8.10 -3.67 -3.61
N LEU A 49 7.43 -2.58 -4.00
CA LEU A 49 8.06 -1.54 -4.82
C LEU A 49 9.23 -0.87 -4.08
N ILE A 50 9.06 -0.53 -2.81
CA ILE A 50 10.14 0.07 -2.00
C ILE A 50 11.34 -0.88 -1.90
N VAL A 51 11.08 -2.17 -1.62
CA VAL A 51 12.14 -3.16 -1.48
C VAL A 51 12.90 -3.34 -2.80
N ARG A 52 12.18 -3.39 -3.94
CA ARG A 52 12.80 -3.46 -5.27
C ARG A 52 13.65 -2.23 -5.57
N ASP A 53 13.14 -1.03 -5.29
CA ASP A 53 13.87 0.22 -5.51
C ASP A 53 15.15 0.28 -4.66
N LYS A 54 15.09 -0.15 -3.40
CA LYS A 54 16.27 -0.26 -2.51
C LYS A 54 17.31 -1.25 -3.04
N LYS A 55 16.88 -2.43 -3.49
CA LYS A 55 17.78 -3.43 -4.09
C LYS A 55 18.46 -2.91 -5.36
N ASN A 56 17.71 -2.19 -6.20
CA ASN A 56 18.24 -1.56 -7.42
C ASN A 56 19.20 -0.40 -7.13
N SER A 57 19.03 0.33 -6.02
CA SER A 57 20.02 1.32 -5.57
C SER A 57 21.30 0.68 -5.00
N ALA A 58 21.19 -0.42 -4.27
CA ALA A 58 22.35 -1.11 -3.68
C ALA A 58 23.23 -1.80 -4.75
N ASN A 59 22.63 -2.35 -5.80
CA ASN A 59 23.35 -3.05 -6.87
C ASN A 59 24.16 -2.09 -7.76
N ARG A 60 23.74 -0.83 -7.90
CA ARG A 60 24.45 0.19 -8.70
C ARG A 60 25.74 0.69 -8.05
N ASN A 61 25.93 0.47 -6.76
CA ASN A 61 27.13 0.91 -6.04
C ASN A 61 28.32 -0.07 -6.15
N HIS A 62 28.12 -1.28 -6.68
CA HIS A 62 29.17 -2.31 -6.78
C HIS A 62 29.93 -2.31 -8.12
N HIS A 63 29.62 -1.40 -9.05
CA HIS A 63 30.29 -1.32 -10.37
C HIS A 63 31.28 -0.15 -10.50
N ARG A 64 31.65 0.46 -9.37
CA ARG A 64 32.69 1.49 -9.27
C ARG A 64 33.73 1.07 -8.21
N GLN A 65 34.47 0.00 -8.50
CA GLN A 65 35.81 -0.25 -7.95
C GLN A 65 36.67 -0.84 -9.06
#